data_AF-A0A936JZ39-F1
#
_entry.id   AF-A0A936JZ39-F1
#
_cell.length_a   1.000
_cell.length_b   1.000
_cell.length_c   1.000
_cell.angle_alpha   90.00
_cell.angle_beta   90.00
_cell.angle_gamma   90.00
#
_symmetry.space_group_name_H-M   'P 1'
#
loop_
_entity.id
_entity.type
_entity.pdbx_description
1 polymer ?
#
loop_
_entity_poly.entity_id
_entity_poly.type
_entity_poly.pdbx_seq_one_letter_code
_entity_poly.pdbx_strand_id
1 'polypeptide(L)'
;MKSLLHVLLAVFIAAIAIPVAAQNQNKSFADFGAGSYSTYKMESSYDYNNVKKYKFEKVSKQWPVTMQQGAGKDFEGNTVLETVTISRQGVIKENFVPDIPENPVYFGYKDFRITAIGNKIYQYEWSNDNATIIYILSKGDVSGYESEKSTLENHVRDAFKNQLAARGKLNEVKAANAQKDAAENTLKGKTVKTIEIEMVEMPKEMGLRSTVKFGIKATTADGKTYSTPNIGGKTPWDDFEIKTTDGVFVEEAIEVHEDASKIKNDELKFMVSSKYSTAVTAQKVIPLNYESVKFNIIHKGRSGSQWIRDVGGVLQPYNGEPGKSLELKIQKATTKNTNLPIYKIEVIESKTGKVINRLKVSQNTAINVDITGGPGDKGADRKDRKADDGKDGGSGGDLVVAKGADVGNITLNLFTTGGKAGKGGNGPTTFSNGAPGRDGRDGKITNTSLAGGLNW
;
A
#
# COMPACT_ATOMS: atom_id res chain seq x y z
N MET A 1 27.62 26.20 -62.89
CA MET A 1 26.27 26.68 -62.49
C MET A 1 25.32 25.57 -62.04
N LYS A 2 25.31 24.36 -62.64
CA LYS A 2 24.43 23.26 -62.18
C LYS A 2 24.76 22.71 -60.78
N SER A 3 26.01 22.76 -60.31
CA SER A 3 26.38 22.25 -58.97
C SER A 3 26.00 23.19 -57.82
N LEU A 4 25.96 24.52 -58.05
CA LEU A 4 25.60 25.49 -57.01
C LEU A 4 24.11 25.43 -56.65
N LEU A 5 23.25 25.10 -57.63
CA LEU A 5 21.81 24.95 -57.43
C LEU A 5 21.45 23.70 -56.59
N HIS A 6 22.24 22.62 -56.70
CA HIS A 6 22.01 21.39 -55.92
C HIS A 6 22.52 21.53 -54.48
N VAL A 7 23.57 22.31 -54.23
CA VAL A 7 24.05 22.61 -52.87
C VAL A 7 23.12 23.58 -52.15
N LEU A 8 22.55 24.58 -52.84
CA LEU A 8 21.52 25.45 -52.24
C LEU A 8 20.21 24.71 -51.95
N LEU A 9 19.80 23.75 -52.79
CA LEU A 9 18.60 22.94 -52.54
C LEU A 9 18.79 21.94 -51.38
N ALA A 10 20.00 21.37 -51.22
CA ALA A 10 20.31 20.47 -50.11
C ALA A 10 20.41 21.18 -48.74
N VAL A 11 20.89 22.43 -48.71
CA VAL A 11 20.91 23.25 -47.48
C VAL A 11 19.51 23.79 -47.13
N PHE A 12 18.64 24.02 -48.13
CA PHE A 12 17.26 24.45 -47.88
C PHE A 12 16.36 23.29 -47.38
N ILE A 13 16.62 22.04 -47.76
CA ILE A 13 15.88 20.86 -47.27
C ILE A 13 16.32 20.44 -45.86
N ALA A 14 17.58 20.70 -45.47
CA ALA A 14 18.07 20.43 -44.12
C ALA A 14 17.66 21.48 -43.06
N ALA A 15 17.06 22.60 -43.48
CA ALA A 15 16.59 23.67 -42.59
C ALA A 15 15.10 23.55 -42.17
N ILE A 16 14.37 22.54 -42.66
CA ILE A 16 12.93 22.38 -42.39
C ILE A 16 12.68 21.03 -41.70
N ALA A 17 13.12 20.91 -40.45
CA ALA A 17 12.52 20.08 -39.40
C ALA A 17 13.44 20.10 -38.17
N ILE A 18 13.69 21.27 -37.58
CA ILE A 18 14.01 21.27 -36.15
C ILE A 18 12.67 20.91 -35.49
N PRO A 19 12.54 19.77 -34.79
CA PRO A 19 11.35 19.51 -34.00
C PRO A 19 11.23 20.68 -33.04
N VAL A 20 10.18 21.50 -33.22
CA VAL A 20 9.87 22.58 -32.29
C VAL A 20 9.61 21.88 -30.97
N ALA A 21 10.55 21.97 -30.05
CA ALA A 21 10.42 21.34 -28.75
C ALA A 21 9.08 21.78 -28.15
N ALA A 22 8.25 20.81 -27.75
CA ALA A 22 6.94 21.11 -27.21
C ALA A 22 7.11 22.04 -26.01
N GLN A 23 6.60 23.27 -26.15
CA GLN A 23 6.75 24.32 -25.16
C GLN A 23 5.91 24.03 -23.91
N ASN A 24 6.43 24.47 -22.76
CA ASN A 24 5.69 24.50 -21.50
C ASN A 24 4.35 25.22 -21.69
N GLN A 25 3.26 24.60 -21.24
CA GLN A 25 1.92 25.14 -21.50
C GLN A 25 1.63 26.46 -20.78
N ASN A 26 2.30 26.79 -19.67
CA ASN A 26 2.18 28.13 -19.07
C ASN A 26 2.57 29.21 -20.09
N LYS A 27 3.67 28.98 -20.81
CA LYS A 27 4.12 29.86 -21.89
C LYS A 27 3.18 29.81 -23.09
N SER A 28 2.78 28.63 -23.54
CA SER A 28 1.89 28.49 -24.70
C SER A 28 0.54 29.17 -24.49
N PHE A 29 -0.05 29.07 -23.30
CA PHE A 29 -1.28 29.79 -22.95
C PHE A 29 -1.04 31.30 -22.80
N ALA A 30 0.07 31.74 -22.20
CA ALA A 30 0.41 33.16 -22.15
C ALA A 30 0.56 33.78 -23.56
N ASP A 31 1.23 33.09 -24.49
CA ASP A 31 1.41 33.51 -25.88
C ASP A 31 0.07 33.50 -26.66
N PHE A 32 -0.82 32.54 -26.36
CA PHE A 32 -2.18 32.51 -26.92
C PHE A 32 -3.05 33.65 -26.37
N GLY A 33 -2.93 33.98 -25.09
CA GLY A 33 -3.62 35.08 -24.41
C GLY A 33 -5.09 34.80 -24.06
N ALA A 34 -5.66 35.67 -23.23
CA ALA A 34 -7.09 35.67 -22.93
C ALA A 34 -7.89 36.44 -24.00
N GLY A 35 -9.15 36.07 -24.23
CA GLY A 35 -9.97 36.67 -25.28
C GLY A 35 -11.18 35.83 -25.66
N SER A 36 -11.89 36.22 -26.72
CA SER A 36 -12.99 35.43 -27.30
C SER A 36 -12.57 34.88 -28.66
N TYR A 37 -12.72 33.57 -28.86
CA TYR A 37 -12.13 32.89 -30.01
C TYR A 37 -13.16 32.15 -30.85
N SER A 38 -12.89 32.07 -32.16
CA SER A 38 -13.67 31.23 -33.07
C SER A 38 -13.51 29.78 -32.63
N THR A 39 -14.64 29.08 -32.46
CA THR A 39 -14.64 27.70 -31.97
C THR A 39 -15.11 26.76 -33.06
N TYR A 40 -14.44 25.64 -33.20
CA TYR A 40 -14.76 24.58 -34.14
C TYR A 40 -15.08 23.31 -33.36
N LYS A 41 -16.26 22.74 -33.57
CA LYS A 41 -16.72 21.52 -32.92
C LYS A 41 -16.50 20.33 -33.84
N MET A 42 -16.02 19.22 -33.29
CA MET A 42 -15.96 17.96 -34.03
C MET A 42 -17.36 17.37 -34.19
N GLU A 43 -17.74 17.12 -35.43
CA GLU A 43 -18.95 16.39 -35.82
C GLU A 43 -18.53 15.07 -36.47
N SER A 44 -19.25 13.99 -36.15
CA SER A 44 -19.03 12.68 -36.75
C SER A 44 -20.19 12.27 -37.65
N SER A 45 -19.86 11.76 -38.83
CA SER A 45 -20.81 11.20 -39.80
C SER A 45 -20.31 9.84 -40.29
N TYR A 46 -21.20 8.98 -40.76
CA TYR A 46 -20.82 7.73 -41.43
C TYR A 46 -20.84 7.96 -42.94
N ASP A 47 -19.83 7.45 -43.64
CA ASP A 47 -19.87 7.40 -45.10
C ASP A 47 -20.65 6.18 -45.62
N TYR A 48 -20.76 6.06 -46.94
CA TYR A 48 -21.51 4.97 -47.59
C TYR A 48 -20.91 3.57 -47.34
N ASN A 49 -19.65 3.48 -46.88
CA ASN A 49 -18.99 2.24 -46.47
C ASN A 49 -19.10 1.98 -44.96
N ASN A 50 -19.94 2.74 -44.25
CA ASN A 50 -20.09 2.70 -42.80
C ASN A 50 -18.80 3.06 -42.03
N VAL A 51 -17.91 3.85 -42.66
CA VAL A 51 -16.70 4.37 -42.01
C VAL A 51 -17.02 5.71 -41.36
N LYS A 52 -16.72 5.83 -40.07
CA LYS A 52 -16.92 7.06 -39.30
C LYS A 52 -15.91 8.12 -39.73
N LYS A 53 -16.40 9.22 -40.29
CA LYS A 53 -15.65 10.42 -40.69
C LYS A 53 -15.87 11.54 -39.70
N TYR A 54 -14.81 12.27 -39.42
CA TYR A 54 -14.82 13.43 -38.53
C TYR A 54 -14.56 14.70 -39.34
N LYS A 55 -15.35 15.75 -39.06
CA LYS A 55 -15.15 17.08 -39.62
C LYS A 55 -15.29 18.12 -38.53
N PHE A 56 -14.60 19.25 -38.70
CA PHE A 56 -14.79 20.40 -37.84
C PHE A 56 -15.85 21.33 -38.42
N GLU A 57 -16.85 21.67 -37.60
CA GLU A 57 -17.88 22.65 -37.93
C GLU A 57 -17.72 23.89 -37.06
N LYS A 58 -17.75 25.07 -37.68
CA LYS A 58 -17.58 26.34 -36.98
C LYS A 58 -18.84 26.64 -36.14
N VAL A 59 -18.65 26.83 -34.84
CA VAL A 59 -19.69 27.25 -33.92
C VAL A 59 -20.01 28.73 -34.16
N SER A 60 -21.29 29.09 -34.15
CA SER A 60 -21.76 30.45 -34.44
C SER A 60 -21.28 31.51 -33.44
N LYS A 61 -21.17 31.14 -32.16
CA LYS A 61 -20.68 32.03 -31.09
C LYS A 61 -19.23 31.74 -30.75
N GLN A 62 -18.46 32.81 -30.60
CA GLN A 62 -17.11 32.75 -30.05
C GLN A 62 -17.14 32.38 -28.56
N TRP A 63 -16.11 31.68 -28.09
CA TRP A 63 -16.02 31.26 -26.69
C TRP A 63 -14.94 32.06 -25.96
N PRO A 64 -15.27 32.71 -24.83
CA PRO A 64 -14.29 33.39 -24.00
C PRO A 64 -13.32 32.42 -23.31
N VAL A 65 -12.05 32.81 -23.25
CA VAL A 65 -10.97 32.17 -22.49
C VAL A 65 -10.37 33.18 -21.52
N THR A 66 -10.30 32.82 -20.25
CA THR A 66 -9.63 33.61 -19.20
C THR A 66 -8.57 32.78 -18.48
N MET A 67 -7.54 33.44 -17.94
CA MET A 67 -6.42 32.78 -17.28
C MET A 67 -6.19 33.39 -15.91
N GLN A 68 -6.02 32.55 -14.90
CA GLN A 68 -5.68 32.95 -13.54
C GLN A 68 -4.20 32.64 -13.30
N GLN A 69 -3.43 33.69 -12.99
CA GLN A 69 -2.01 33.58 -12.65
C GLN A 69 -1.84 33.29 -11.16
N GLY A 70 -0.89 32.41 -10.83
CA GLY A 70 -0.47 32.13 -9.45
C GLY A 70 0.75 32.95 -9.02
N ALA A 71 1.16 32.76 -7.77
CA ALA A 71 2.30 33.48 -7.17
C ALA A 71 3.69 32.91 -7.55
N GLY A 72 3.74 31.76 -8.23
CA GLY A 72 4.97 31.01 -8.52
C GLY A 72 5.57 31.25 -9.90
N LYS A 73 6.80 30.77 -10.07
CA LYS A 73 7.49 30.67 -11.37
C LYS A 73 7.69 29.21 -11.75
N ASP A 74 7.54 28.91 -13.03
CA ASP A 74 7.80 27.59 -13.59
C ASP A 74 9.31 27.37 -13.79
N PHE A 75 9.73 26.18 -14.22
CA PHE A 75 11.17 25.88 -14.41
C PHE A 75 11.86 26.69 -15.51
N GLU A 76 11.09 27.39 -16.36
CA GLU A 76 11.58 28.27 -17.41
C GLU A 76 11.48 29.75 -17.02
N GLY A 77 11.01 30.06 -15.80
CA GLY A 77 10.86 31.42 -15.28
C GLY A 77 9.56 32.12 -15.66
N ASN A 78 8.61 31.45 -16.31
CA ASN A 78 7.29 32.01 -16.63
C ASN A 78 6.40 32.01 -15.38
N THR A 79 5.42 32.90 -15.33
CA THR A 79 4.40 32.88 -14.26
C THR A 79 3.55 31.63 -14.39
N VAL A 80 3.40 30.88 -13.29
CA VAL A 80 2.55 29.69 -13.25
C VAL A 80 1.08 30.10 -13.44
N LEU A 81 0.35 29.39 -14.30
CA LEU A 81 -1.10 29.54 -14.42
C LEU A 81 -1.78 28.54 -13.50
N GLU A 82 -2.63 29.02 -12.60
CA GLU A 82 -3.43 28.16 -11.70
C GLU A 82 -4.62 27.55 -12.42
N THR A 83 -5.23 28.31 -13.34
CA THR A 83 -6.43 27.89 -14.04
C THR A 83 -6.55 28.57 -15.40
N VAL A 84 -6.99 27.81 -16.40
CA VAL A 84 -7.47 28.32 -17.68
C VAL A 84 -8.97 28.03 -17.75
N THR A 85 -9.79 29.06 -17.88
CA THR A 85 -11.25 28.92 -17.94
C THR A 85 -11.76 29.12 -19.36
N ILE A 86 -12.50 28.14 -19.88
CA ILE A 86 -13.21 28.25 -21.15
C ILE A 86 -14.71 28.40 -20.86
N SER A 87 -15.32 29.47 -21.38
CA SER A 87 -16.76 29.72 -21.26
C SER A 87 -17.50 29.22 -22.51
N ARG A 88 -17.86 27.94 -22.51
CA ARG A 88 -18.55 27.29 -23.62
C ARG A 88 -19.89 27.97 -23.91
N GLN A 89 -20.05 28.40 -25.17
CA GLN A 89 -21.18 29.22 -25.65
C GLN A 89 -21.42 30.52 -24.85
N GLY A 90 -20.44 30.96 -24.07
CA GLY A 90 -20.54 32.11 -23.17
C GLY A 90 -21.28 31.86 -21.86
N VAL A 91 -21.67 30.62 -21.54
CA VAL A 91 -22.53 30.31 -20.39
C VAL A 91 -21.90 29.26 -19.46
N ILE A 92 -21.36 28.17 -20.01
CA ILE A 92 -20.83 27.07 -19.21
C ILE A 92 -19.35 27.31 -18.96
N LYS A 93 -18.97 27.52 -17.70
CA LYS A 93 -17.55 27.70 -17.30
C LYS A 93 -16.89 26.37 -17.02
N GLU A 94 -15.83 26.08 -17.76
CA GLU A 94 -14.99 24.89 -17.60
C GLU A 94 -13.61 25.36 -17.13
N ASN A 95 -13.27 25.01 -15.87
CA ASN A 95 -12.03 25.45 -15.22
C ASN A 95 -10.99 24.34 -15.32
N PHE A 96 -10.00 24.52 -16.18
CA PHE A 96 -8.92 23.56 -16.40
C PHE A 96 -7.71 23.90 -15.52
N VAL A 97 -7.18 22.91 -14.81
CA VAL A 97 -6.07 23.02 -13.85
C VAL A 97 -4.83 22.31 -14.43
N PRO A 98 -3.60 22.86 -14.27
CA PRO A 98 -2.40 22.22 -14.82
C PRO A 98 -2.16 20.85 -14.20
N ASP A 99 -1.63 19.91 -14.99
CA ASP A 99 -1.24 18.60 -14.48
C ASP A 99 0.00 18.65 -13.57
N ILE A 100 0.99 19.48 -13.91
CA ILE A 100 2.10 19.88 -13.05
C ILE A 100 2.26 21.40 -13.16
N PRO A 101 1.97 22.20 -12.12
CA PRO A 101 1.99 23.66 -12.20
C PRO A 101 3.29 24.26 -12.75
N GLU A 102 4.44 23.69 -12.39
CA GLU A 102 5.77 24.16 -12.77
C GLU A 102 6.25 23.68 -14.14
N ASN A 103 5.55 22.74 -14.78
CA ASN A 103 5.81 22.31 -16.17
C ASN A 103 4.62 21.56 -16.78
N PRO A 104 3.49 22.24 -17.05
CA PRO A 104 2.29 21.58 -17.51
C PRO A 104 2.40 21.10 -18.95
N VAL A 105 1.93 19.88 -19.22
CA VAL A 105 1.75 19.32 -20.58
C VAL A 105 0.36 19.65 -21.12
N TYR A 106 -0.62 19.70 -20.22
CA TYR A 106 -2.00 20.07 -20.49
C TYR A 106 -2.64 20.62 -19.22
N PHE A 107 -3.80 21.24 -19.36
CA PHE A 107 -4.67 21.58 -18.24
C PHE A 107 -5.91 20.67 -18.30
N GLY A 108 -6.30 20.06 -17.18
CA GLY A 108 -7.36 19.06 -17.10
C GLY A 108 -8.65 19.59 -16.45
N TYR A 109 -9.80 19.10 -16.94
CA TYR A 109 -11.12 19.28 -16.35
C TYR A 109 -11.98 18.03 -16.63
N LYS A 110 -12.28 17.26 -15.58
CA LYS A 110 -12.93 15.93 -15.71
C LYS A 110 -12.14 15.06 -16.71
N ASP A 111 -12.81 14.47 -17.70
CA ASP A 111 -12.19 13.63 -18.73
C ASP A 111 -11.56 14.45 -19.89
N PHE A 112 -11.72 15.77 -19.86
CA PHE A 112 -11.20 16.67 -20.89
C PHE A 112 -9.84 17.25 -20.51
N ARG A 113 -9.04 17.49 -21.54
CA ARG A 113 -7.75 18.17 -21.46
C ARG A 113 -7.73 19.33 -22.44
N ILE A 114 -6.96 20.36 -22.12
CA ILE A 114 -6.63 21.43 -23.05
C ILE A 114 -5.14 21.62 -23.20
N THR A 115 -4.74 21.93 -24.43
CA THR A 115 -3.36 22.23 -24.82
C THR A 115 -3.38 23.38 -25.82
N ALA A 116 -2.57 24.41 -25.59
CA ALA A 116 -2.31 25.50 -26.51
C ALA A 116 -1.13 25.13 -27.42
N ILE A 117 -1.35 25.18 -28.74
CA ILE A 117 -0.33 24.94 -29.77
C ILE A 117 -0.45 26.06 -30.81
N GLY A 118 0.52 26.97 -30.80
CA GLY A 118 0.52 28.15 -31.65
C GLY A 118 -0.75 29.00 -31.46
N ASN A 119 -1.52 29.18 -32.53
CA ASN A 119 -2.73 30.00 -32.55
C ASN A 119 -4.02 29.23 -32.24
N LYS A 120 -3.92 28.07 -31.58
CA LYS A 120 -5.04 27.17 -31.28
C LYS A 120 -4.99 26.63 -29.84
N ILE A 121 -6.15 26.47 -29.22
CA ILE A 121 -6.36 25.64 -28.03
C ILE A 121 -7.18 24.43 -28.45
N TYR A 122 -6.65 23.24 -28.20
CA TYR A 122 -7.31 21.97 -28.44
C TYR A 122 -7.97 21.51 -27.16
N GLN A 123 -9.27 21.22 -27.19
CA GLN A 123 -9.99 20.53 -26.12
C GLN A 123 -10.27 19.09 -26.57
N TYR A 124 -9.77 18.12 -25.83
CA TYR A 124 -9.73 16.72 -26.26
C TYR A 124 -9.85 15.74 -25.10
N GLU A 125 -10.27 14.53 -25.42
CA GLU A 125 -10.15 13.36 -24.57
C GLU A 125 -8.91 12.57 -24.99
N TRP A 126 -8.25 11.90 -24.05
CA TRP A 126 -7.06 11.09 -24.33
C TRP A 126 -7.23 9.68 -23.78
N SER A 127 -7.17 8.68 -24.65
CA SER A 127 -7.26 7.27 -24.28
C SER A 127 -6.37 6.42 -25.19
N ASN A 128 -5.72 5.39 -24.63
CA ASN A 128 -4.88 4.44 -25.39
C ASN A 128 -3.92 5.12 -26.38
N ASP A 129 -3.19 6.15 -25.92
CA ASP A 129 -2.24 6.97 -26.70
C ASP A 129 -2.81 7.67 -27.95
N ASN A 130 -4.12 7.88 -27.98
CA ASN A 130 -4.84 8.60 -29.02
C ASN A 130 -5.65 9.76 -28.44
N ALA A 131 -5.67 10.87 -29.16
CA ALA A 131 -6.51 12.03 -28.86
C ALA A 131 -7.82 11.96 -29.65
N THR A 132 -8.95 12.21 -28.98
CA THR A 132 -10.21 12.54 -29.64
C THR A 132 -10.48 14.02 -29.43
N ILE A 133 -10.31 14.83 -30.48
CA ILE A 133 -10.53 16.27 -30.40
C ILE A 133 -12.02 16.56 -30.37
N ILE A 134 -12.48 17.29 -29.37
CA ILE A 134 -13.88 17.68 -29.20
C ILE A 134 -14.10 19.10 -29.72
N TYR A 135 -13.22 20.04 -29.35
CA TYR A 135 -13.26 21.42 -29.81
C TYR A 135 -11.87 21.97 -30.12
N ILE A 136 -11.81 22.92 -31.05
CA ILE A 136 -10.63 23.75 -31.29
C ILE A 136 -11.04 25.22 -31.20
N LEU A 137 -10.43 25.97 -30.29
CA LEU A 137 -10.55 27.42 -30.21
C LEU A 137 -9.36 28.03 -30.97
N SER A 138 -9.61 28.88 -31.96
CA SER A 138 -8.57 29.32 -32.90
C SER A 138 -8.63 30.83 -33.17
N LYS A 139 -7.44 31.43 -33.36
CA LYS A 139 -7.28 32.79 -33.92
C LYS A 139 -7.31 32.81 -35.46
N GLY A 140 -7.32 31.65 -36.11
CA GLY A 140 -7.34 31.51 -37.57
C GLY A 140 -8.05 30.23 -38.03
N ASP A 141 -7.76 29.79 -39.25
CA ASP A 141 -8.40 28.61 -39.82
C ASP A 141 -7.94 27.29 -39.17
N VAL A 142 -8.84 26.30 -39.22
CA VAL A 142 -8.63 24.94 -38.71
C VAL A 142 -8.56 24.00 -39.90
N SER A 143 -7.55 23.13 -39.92
CA SER A 143 -7.34 22.14 -40.97
C SER A 143 -8.25 20.91 -40.78
N GLY A 144 -8.08 19.89 -41.61
CA GLY A 144 -8.85 18.65 -41.50
C GLY A 144 -8.57 17.89 -40.18
N TYR A 145 -9.55 17.12 -39.72
CA TYR A 145 -9.50 16.43 -38.42
C TYR A 145 -8.21 15.61 -38.22
N GLU A 146 -7.83 14.78 -39.19
CA GLU A 146 -6.62 13.93 -39.07
C GLU A 146 -5.33 14.74 -38.97
N SER A 147 -5.26 15.89 -39.66
CA SER A 147 -4.10 16.79 -39.58
C SER A 147 -4.00 17.40 -38.19
N GLU A 148 -5.10 17.94 -37.68
CA GLU A 148 -5.16 18.52 -36.33
C GLU A 148 -4.90 17.48 -35.23
N LYS A 149 -5.44 16.26 -35.38
CA LYS A 149 -5.21 15.14 -34.47
C LYS A 149 -3.73 14.76 -34.43
N SER A 150 -3.10 14.63 -35.59
CA SER A 150 -1.67 14.32 -35.68
C SER A 150 -0.81 15.42 -35.03
N THR A 151 -1.12 16.69 -35.27
CA THR A 151 -0.43 17.82 -34.62
C THR A 151 -0.53 17.75 -33.10
N LEU A 152 -1.74 17.53 -32.57
CA LEU A 152 -1.98 17.42 -31.14
C LEU A 152 -1.25 16.22 -30.53
N GLU A 153 -1.37 15.04 -31.12
CA GLU A 153 -0.77 13.81 -30.60
C GLU A 153 0.76 13.89 -30.56
N ASN A 154 1.38 14.44 -31.60
CA ASN A 154 2.83 14.63 -31.63
C ASN A 154 3.29 15.62 -30.55
N HIS A 155 2.60 16.77 -30.43
CA HIS A 155 2.91 17.76 -29.40
C HIS A 155 2.78 17.18 -27.99
N VAL A 156 1.67 16.50 -27.69
CA VAL A 156 1.42 15.90 -26.38
C VAL A 156 2.46 14.82 -26.06
N ARG A 157 2.82 13.96 -27.03
CA ARG A 157 3.87 12.94 -26.84
C ARG A 157 5.24 13.55 -26.55
N ASP A 158 5.62 14.60 -27.27
CA ASP A 158 6.91 15.26 -27.06
C ASP A 158 6.93 16.05 -25.75
N ALA A 159 5.83 16.71 -25.40
CA ALA A 159 5.67 17.37 -24.11
C ALA A 159 5.75 16.38 -22.94
N PHE A 160 5.16 15.18 -23.05
CA PHE A 160 5.31 14.13 -22.04
C PHE A 160 6.76 13.65 -21.86
N LYS A 161 7.55 13.52 -22.95
CA LYS A 161 8.99 13.21 -22.84
C LYS A 161 9.74 14.28 -22.05
N ASN A 162 9.44 15.56 -22.31
CA ASN A 162 10.06 16.67 -21.60
C ASN A 162 9.60 16.74 -20.12
N GLN A 163 8.35 16.36 -19.85
CA GLN A 163 7.81 16.31 -18.48
C GLN A 163 8.49 15.23 -17.61
N LEU A 164 8.91 14.09 -18.18
CA LEU A 164 9.68 13.07 -17.44
C LEU A 164 10.97 13.64 -16.84
N ALA A 165 11.71 14.46 -17.59
CA ALA A 165 12.91 15.13 -17.10
C ALA A 165 12.59 16.15 -15.99
N ALA A 166 11.48 16.89 -16.13
CA ALA A 166 11.02 17.83 -15.11
C ALA A 166 10.53 17.15 -13.82
N ARG A 167 9.89 15.97 -13.92
CA ARG A 167 9.54 15.14 -12.76
C ARG A 167 10.79 14.66 -12.02
N GLY A 168 11.86 14.31 -12.74
CA GLY A 168 13.17 14.02 -12.14
C GLY A 168 13.70 15.19 -11.31
N LYS A 169 13.75 16.40 -11.89
CA LYS A 169 14.18 17.62 -11.18
C LYS A 169 13.29 17.98 -10.00
N LEU A 170 11.97 17.80 -10.10
CA LEU A 170 11.06 18.04 -8.97
C LEU A 170 11.35 17.08 -7.81
N ASN A 171 11.67 15.82 -8.10
CA ASN A 171 12.06 14.86 -7.06
C ASN A 171 13.38 15.26 -6.40
N GLU A 172 14.35 15.74 -7.18
CA GLU A 172 15.63 16.27 -6.64
C GLU A 172 15.41 17.51 -5.76
N VAL A 173 14.58 18.46 -6.19
CA VAL A 173 14.23 19.65 -5.40
C VAL A 173 13.46 19.28 -4.13
N LYS A 174 12.50 18.35 -4.21
CA LYS A 174 11.79 17.83 -3.03
C LYS A 174 12.75 17.13 -2.06
N ALA A 175 13.69 16.34 -2.57
CA ALA A 175 14.70 15.69 -1.75
C ALA A 175 15.65 16.71 -1.10
N ALA A 176 16.10 17.73 -1.84
CA ALA A 176 16.94 18.80 -1.32
C ALA A 176 16.22 19.63 -0.25
N ASN A 177 14.94 19.97 -0.46
CA ASN A 177 14.12 20.66 0.53
C ASN A 177 13.89 19.78 1.77
N ALA A 178 13.65 18.48 1.61
CA ALA A 178 13.54 17.56 2.73
C ALA A 178 14.86 17.45 3.53
N GLN A 179 16.01 17.44 2.86
CA GLN A 179 17.32 17.46 3.53
C GLN A 179 17.56 18.77 4.27
N LYS A 180 17.18 19.92 3.69
CA LYS A 180 17.29 21.22 4.33
C LYS A 180 16.38 21.30 5.57
N ASP A 181 15.12 20.91 5.43
CA ASP A 181 14.17 20.84 6.55
C ASP A 181 14.69 19.89 7.64
N ALA A 182 15.25 18.73 7.28
CA ALA A 182 15.85 17.80 8.24
C ALA A 182 17.07 18.40 8.95
N ALA A 183 17.94 19.13 8.23
CA ALA A 183 19.10 19.80 8.82
C ALA A 183 18.72 20.92 9.79
N GLU A 184 17.62 21.63 9.58
CA GLU A 184 17.12 22.65 10.51
C GLU A 184 16.49 22.02 11.76
N ASN A 185 15.86 20.85 11.61
CA ASN A 185 15.07 20.19 12.64
C ASN A 185 15.78 19.03 13.37
N THR A 186 17.00 18.68 12.96
CA THR A 186 17.83 17.67 13.65
C THR A 186 18.38 18.18 14.99
N LEU A 187 18.61 17.29 15.95
CA LEU A 187 19.28 17.58 17.22
C LEU A 187 20.82 17.62 17.09
N LYS A 188 21.39 17.31 15.92
CA LYS A 188 22.85 17.32 15.72
C LYS A 188 23.45 18.69 16.02
N GLY A 189 24.49 18.70 16.86
CA GLY A 189 25.17 19.93 17.29
C GLY A 189 24.39 20.79 18.29
N LYS A 190 23.18 20.36 18.70
CA LYS A 190 22.39 21.04 19.72
C LYS A 190 22.59 20.37 21.07
N THR A 191 22.66 21.17 22.13
CA THR A 191 22.73 20.66 23.50
C THR A 191 21.32 20.39 24.00
N VAL A 192 20.95 19.11 24.11
CA VAL A 192 19.64 18.69 24.62
C VAL A 192 19.63 18.81 26.14
N LYS A 193 18.59 19.45 26.70
CA LYS A 193 18.40 19.63 28.14
C LYS A 193 17.40 18.62 28.71
N THR A 194 16.28 18.40 28.02
CA THR A 194 15.25 17.45 28.44
C THR A 194 14.73 16.67 27.24
N ILE A 195 14.29 15.44 27.51
CA ILE A 195 13.53 14.60 26.58
C ILE A 195 12.25 14.18 27.30
N GLU A 196 11.15 14.17 26.57
CA GLU A 196 9.83 13.74 27.04
C GLU A 196 9.22 12.77 26.03
N ILE A 197 8.54 11.76 26.55
CA ILE A 197 7.81 10.77 25.75
C ILE A 197 6.33 11.12 25.83
N GLU A 198 5.73 11.41 24.68
CA GLU A 198 4.31 11.74 24.56
C GLU A 198 3.57 10.61 23.86
N MET A 199 2.48 10.16 24.46
CA MET A 199 1.67 9.10 23.87
C MET A 199 0.77 9.70 22.79
N VAL A 200 0.78 9.16 21.58
CA VAL A 200 -0.14 9.60 20.51
C VAL A 200 -1.57 9.23 20.89
N GLU A 201 -1.74 7.96 21.29
CA GLU A 201 -2.96 7.42 21.86
C GLU A 201 -2.58 6.29 22.82
N MET A 202 -3.23 6.24 23.98
CA MET A 202 -3.04 5.16 24.94
C MET A 202 -4.08 4.06 24.67
N PRO A 203 -3.68 2.85 24.26
CA PRO A 203 -4.63 1.76 24.08
C PRO A 203 -5.31 1.39 25.39
N LYS A 204 -6.62 1.12 25.34
CA LYS A 204 -7.37 0.58 26.49
C LYS A 204 -7.00 -0.87 26.77
N GLU A 205 -6.76 -1.64 25.70
CA GLU A 205 -6.37 -3.04 25.75
C GLU A 205 -4.84 -3.15 25.57
N MET A 206 -4.14 -3.55 26.62
CA MET A 206 -2.69 -3.62 26.69
C MET A 206 -2.24 -5.01 27.13
N GLY A 207 -1.89 -5.86 26.17
CA GLY A 207 -1.44 -7.23 26.36
C GLY A 207 -0.35 -7.63 25.37
N LEU A 208 -0.24 -8.94 25.10
CA LEU A 208 0.73 -9.47 24.14
C LEU A 208 0.43 -8.92 22.74
N ARG A 209 1.47 -8.50 22.00
CA ARG A 209 1.36 -7.91 20.65
C ARG A 209 0.54 -6.61 20.57
N SER A 210 0.16 -6.01 21.69
CA SER A 210 -0.41 -4.66 21.67
C SER A 210 0.65 -3.68 21.21
N THR A 211 0.26 -2.72 20.36
CA THR A 211 1.17 -1.70 19.82
C THR A 211 0.89 -0.35 20.47
N VAL A 212 1.95 0.34 20.86
CA VAL A 212 1.88 1.66 21.49
C VAL A 212 2.57 2.68 20.61
N LYS A 213 1.79 3.68 20.14
CA LYS A 213 2.31 4.81 19.38
C LYS A 213 2.67 5.96 20.31
N PHE A 214 3.86 6.51 20.14
CA PHE A 214 4.38 7.62 20.94
C PHE A 214 5.22 8.55 20.08
N GLY A 215 5.31 9.82 20.44
CA GLY A 215 6.27 10.76 19.91
C GLY A 215 7.28 11.20 20.97
N ILE A 216 8.31 11.91 20.53
CA ILE A 216 9.39 12.38 21.39
C ILE A 216 9.46 13.90 21.27
N LYS A 217 9.49 14.59 22.42
CA LYS A 217 9.81 16.03 22.53
C LYS A 217 11.19 16.18 23.15
N ALA A 218 12.06 16.94 22.50
CA ALA A 218 13.37 17.30 23.02
C ALA A 218 13.45 18.82 23.17
N THR A 219 13.81 19.30 24.35
CA THR A 219 14.05 20.73 24.59
C THR A 219 15.54 20.98 24.70
N THR A 220 16.05 21.92 23.91
CA THR A 220 17.46 22.32 23.91
C THR A 220 17.76 23.33 25.01
N ALA A 221 19.04 23.55 25.31
CA ALA A 221 19.48 24.44 26.38
C ALA A 221 19.00 25.90 26.21
N ASP A 222 18.75 26.34 24.97
CA ASP A 222 18.18 27.64 24.60
C ASP A 222 16.65 27.72 24.74
N GLY A 223 16.00 26.63 25.17
CA GLY A 223 14.55 26.55 25.38
C GLY A 223 13.73 26.16 24.14
N LYS A 224 14.37 25.95 22.98
CA LYS A 224 13.65 25.53 21.77
C LYS A 224 13.22 24.06 21.87
N THR A 225 11.99 23.78 21.44
CA THR A 225 11.42 22.42 21.42
C THR A 225 11.46 21.83 20.02
N TYR A 226 11.86 20.58 19.94
CA TYR A 226 11.98 19.74 18.75
C TYR A 226 11.14 18.48 18.97
N SER A 227 10.33 18.08 17.99
CA SER A 227 9.37 17.00 18.16
C SER A 227 9.29 16.10 16.94
N THR A 228 8.95 14.82 17.14
CA THR A 228 8.82 13.85 16.05
C THR A 228 7.56 14.10 15.21
N PRO A 229 7.52 13.64 13.94
CA PRO A 229 6.44 13.96 13.00
C PRO A 229 5.05 13.50 13.45
N ASN A 230 4.97 12.34 14.10
CA ASN A 230 3.71 11.76 14.55
C ASN A 230 3.00 12.53 15.68
N ILE A 231 3.68 13.50 16.31
CA ILE A 231 3.10 14.46 17.25
C ILE A 231 3.15 15.90 16.72
N GLY A 232 3.22 16.07 15.39
CA GLY A 232 3.14 17.37 14.71
C GLY A 232 4.49 18.09 14.52
N GLY A 233 5.60 17.44 14.86
CA GLY A 233 6.93 18.01 14.69
C GLY A 233 7.60 17.69 13.35
N LYS A 234 8.90 17.95 13.26
CA LYS A 234 9.72 17.69 12.06
C LYS A 234 11.07 17.02 12.37
N THR A 235 11.33 16.72 13.64
CA THR A 235 12.61 16.15 14.08
C THR A 235 12.70 14.69 13.65
N PRO A 236 13.76 14.28 12.94
CA PRO A 236 13.91 12.90 12.51
C PRO A 236 13.99 11.93 13.68
N TRP A 237 13.34 10.76 13.54
CA TRP A 237 13.45 9.66 14.49
C TRP A 237 14.89 9.17 14.68
N ASP A 238 15.70 9.29 13.63
CA ASP A 238 17.11 8.90 13.63
C ASP A 238 17.98 9.69 14.60
N ASP A 239 17.50 10.81 15.15
CA ASP A 239 18.22 11.56 16.19
C ASP A 239 18.11 10.92 17.57
N PHE A 240 17.23 9.92 17.71
CA PHE A 240 16.94 9.26 18.98
C PHE A 240 17.41 7.80 18.97
N GLU A 241 17.76 7.32 20.15
CA GLU A 241 18.02 5.92 20.43
C GLU A 241 16.92 5.42 21.38
N ILE A 242 16.27 4.32 20.99
CA ILE A 242 15.12 3.77 21.70
C ILE A 242 15.50 2.38 22.19
N LYS A 243 15.44 2.18 23.51
CA LYS A 243 15.70 0.89 24.16
C LYS A 243 14.42 0.37 24.77
N THR A 244 14.09 -0.87 24.49
CA THR A 244 12.90 -1.56 25.00
C THR A 244 13.34 -2.84 25.72
N THR A 245 12.68 -3.18 26.83
CA THR A 245 12.97 -4.42 27.58
C THR A 245 11.90 -5.49 27.37
N ASP A 246 10.65 -5.09 27.24
CA ASP A 246 9.48 -5.98 27.23
C ASP A 246 8.70 -5.89 25.90
N GLY A 247 9.32 -5.34 24.86
CA GLY A 247 8.73 -5.13 23.54
C GLY A 247 9.78 -4.97 22.45
N VAL A 248 9.32 -4.61 21.25
CA VAL A 248 10.17 -4.34 20.08
C VAL A 248 9.73 -3.02 19.47
N PHE A 249 10.69 -2.15 19.16
CA PHE A 249 10.42 -0.91 18.44
C PHE A 249 10.26 -1.21 16.94
N VAL A 250 9.10 -0.88 16.38
CA VAL A 250 8.75 -1.09 14.97
C VAL A 250 7.96 0.12 14.49
N GLU A 251 8.44 0.78 13.43
CA GLU A 251 7.72 1.86 12.73
C GLU A 251 7.08 2.91 13.67
N GLU A 252 7.90 3.60 14.46
CA GLU A 252 7.44 4.69 15.35
C GLU A 252 6.49 4.22 16.48
N ALA A 253 6.46 2.92 16.73
CA ALA A 253 5.66 2.31 17.78
C ALA A 253 6.46 1.23 18.51
N ILE A 254 5.96 0.82 19.67
CA ILE A 254 6.50 -0.32 20.40
C ILE A 254 5.43 -1.39 20.48
N GLU A 255 5.75 -2.56 19.94
CA GLU A 255 4.93 -3.76 20.07
C GLU A 255 5.35 -4.53 21.33
N VAL A 256 4.39 -4.83 22.20
CA VAL A 256 4.62 -5.66 23.38
C VAL A 256 4.98 -7.08 22.93
N HIS A 257 5.98 -7.69 23.58
CA HIS A 257 6.49 -8.98 23.17
C HIS A 257 5.39 -10.07 23.14
N GLU A 258 5.42 -10.95 22.14
CA GLU A 258 4.42 -12.02 22.00
C GLU A 258 4.56 -13.14 23.04
N ASP A 259 5.80 -13.50 23.40
CA ASP A 259 6.13 -14.46 24.45
C ASP A 259 6.10 -13.81 25.84
N ALA A 260 5.15 -14.24 26.68
CA ALA A 260 4.94 -13.69 28.01
C ALA A 260 6.10 -13.95 28.99
N SER A 261 7.01 -14.88 28.71
CA SER A 261 8.19 -15.13 29.55
C SER A 261 9.24 -14.01 29.44
N LYS A 262 9.21 -13.24 28.35
CA LYS A 262 10.08 -12.07 28.17
C LYS A 262 9.54 -10.82 28.85
N ILE A 263 8.31 -10.86 29.38
CA ILE A 263 7.67 -9.75 30.08
C ILE A 263 7.71 -10.02 31.59
N LYS A 264 8.71 -9.47 32.28
CA LYS A 264 9.02 -9.88 33.65
C LYS A 264 8.13 -9.21 34.69
N ASN A 265 7.74 -7.95 34.48
CA ASN A 265 7.04 -7.13 35.47
C ASN A 265 5.60 -6.77 35.07
N ASP A 266 5.05 -7.42 34.05
CA ASP A 266 3.70 -7.11 33.54
C ASP A 266 3.56 -5.63 33.12
N GLU A 267 4.63 -5.08 32.56
CA GLU A 267 4.72 -3.71 32.06
C GLU A 267 5.47 -3.68 30.74
N LEU A 268 5.12 -2.72 29.90
CA LEU A 268 5.96 -2.29 28.79
C LEU A 268 6.83 -1.13 29.27
N LYS A 269 8.15 -1.36 29.31
CA LYS A 269 9.13 -0.34 29.65
C LYS A 269 10.01 -0.01 28.46
N PHE A 270 10.16 1.29 28.21
CA PHE A 270 11.06 1.79 27.19
C PHE A 270 11.70 3.11 27.57
N MET A 271 12.88 3.33 27.02
CA MET A 271 13.72 4.49 27.26
C MET A 271 14.09 5.13 25.93
N VAL A 272 14.08 6.44 25.91
CA VAL A 272 14.47 7.25 24.76
C VAL A 272 15.61 8.16 25.19
N SER A 273 16.66 8.23 24.38
CA SER A 273 17.76 9.16 24.53
C SER A 273 18.09 9.85 23.22
N SER A 274 18.70 11.02 23.25
CA SER A 274 19.27 11.63 22.04
C SER A 274 20.59 10.96 21.71
N LYS A 275 20.84 10.63 20.43
CA LYS A 275 22.15 10.14 19.97
C LYS A 275 23.28 11.15 20.19
N TYR A 276 22.95 12.44 20.27
CA TYR A 276 23.90 13.53 20.45
C TYR A 276 24.05 13.98 21.91
N SER A 277 23.23 13.43 22.82
CA SER A 277 23.25 13.74 24.25
C SER A 277 22.71 12.53 25.02
N THR A 278 23.46 11.42 24.98
CA THR A 278 23.01 10.11 25.49
C THR A 278 22.75 10.07 27.00
N ALA A 279 23.31 11.03 27.76
CA ALA A 279 23.05 11.20 29.18
C ALA A 279 21.64 11.73 29.50
N VAL A 280 20.99 12.40 28.54
CA VAL A 280 19.61 12.88 28.70
C VAL A 280 18.67 11.81 28.20
N THR A 281 17.92 11.21 29.14
CA THR A 281 17.02 10.09 28.85
C THR A 281 15.63 10.34 29.40
N ALA A 282 14.62 9.90 28.68
CA ALA A 282 13.25 9.77 29.17
C ALA A 282 12.90 8.29 29.29
N GLN A 283 12.13 7.92 30.31
CA GLN A 283 11.63 6.56 30.46
C GLN A 283 10.10 6.58 30.56
N LYS A 284 9.45 5.64 29.88
CA LYS A 284 8.02 5.38 30.02
C LYS A 284 7.81 3.95 30.49
N VAL A 285 6.85 3.78 31.38
CA VAL A 285 6.39 2.49 31.90
C VAL A 285 4.88 2.44 31.74
N ILE A 286 4.39 1.38 31.13
CA ILE A 286 2.97 1.17 30.86
C ILE A 286 2.57 -0.19 31.44
N PRO A 287 1.68 -0.24 32.45
CA PRO A 287 1.21 -1.52 32.97
C PRO A 287 0.36 -2.25 31.94
N LEU A 288 0.49 -3.58 31.89
CA LEU A 288 -0.31 -4.44 31.01
C LEU A 288 -1.52 -4.97 31.78
N ASN A 289 -2.70 -4.88 31.17
CA ASN A 289 -3.93 -5.48 31.68
C ASN A 289 -4.24 -6.84 31.05
N TYR A 290 -3.52 -7.21 29.99
CA TYR A 290 -3.70 -8.44 29.21
C TYR A 290 -5.12 -8.62 28.68
N GLU A 291 -5.87 -7.52 28.54
CA GLU A 291 -7.14 -7.52 27.86
C GLU A 291 -6.90 -7.69 26.36
N SER A 292 -7.64 -8.61 25.76
CA SER A 292 -7.66 -8.86 24.33
C SER A 292 -8.97 -9.53 23.97
N VAL A 293 -9.54 -9.14 22.83
CA VAL A 293 -10.80 -9.71 22.31
C VAL A 293 -10.67 -11.22 22.08
N LYS A 294 -9.54 -11.71 21.57
CA LYS A 294 -9.28 -13.15 21.36
C LYS A 294 -7.80 -13.46 21.18
N PHE A 295 -7.38 -14.64 21.62
CA PHE A 295 -6.07 -15.20 21.31
C PHE A 295 -6.21 -16.46 20.44
N ASN A 296 -5.40 -16.59 19.38
CA ASN A 296 -5.46 -17.73 18.47
C ASN A 296 -4.16 -18.54 18.52
N ILE A 297 -4.28 -19.84 18.82
CA ILE A 297 -3.21 -20.84 18.74
C ILE A 297 -3.54 -21.70 17.52
N ILE A 298 -2.82 -21.49 16.41
CA ILE A 298 -3.13 -22.15 15.13
C ILE A 298 -1.96 -23.04 14.72
N HIS A 299 -2.19 -24.35 14.72
CA HIS A 299 -1.24 -25.38 14.28
C HIS A 299 -1.92 -26.44 13.41
N LYS A 300 -2.57 -25.95 12.35
CA LYS A 300 -3.23 -26.77 11.33
C LYS A 300 -2.24 -27.59 10.53
N GLY A 301 -2.70 -28.74 10.06
CA GLY A 301 -2.05 -29.47 8.99
C GLY A 301 -2.13 -28.71 7.66
N ARG A 302 -1.06 -28.79 6.86
CA ARG A 302 -1.05 -28.21 5.51
C ARG A 302 -1.96 -28.98 4.58
N SER A 303 -2.60 -28.25 3.66
CA SER A 303 -3.28 -28.85 2.53
C SER A 303 -2.29 -29.66 1.68
N GLY A 304 -2.74 -30.80 1.17
CA GLY A 304 -2.01 -31.58 0.17
C GLY A 304 -1.78 -30.82 -1.15
N SER A 305 -2.43 -29.67 -1.35
CA SER A 305 -2.33 -28.85 -2.56
C SER A 305 -1.08 -27.94 -2.63
N GLN A 306 -0.01 -28.20 -1.87
CA GLN A 306 1.21 -27.41 -1.96
C GLN A 306 2.13 -27.93 -3.08
N TRP A 307 2.14 -27.16 -4.16
CA TRP A 307 2.92 -27.23 -5.40
C TRP A 307 4.42 -27.47 -5.23
N ILE A 308 4.83 -28.66 -4.80
CA ILE A 308 6.22 -29.09 -4.92
C ILE A 308 6.37 -29.72 -6.30
N ARG A 309 6.98 -28.97 -7.23
CA ARG A 309 7.57 -29.57 -8.44
C ARG A 309 8.69 -30.47 -7.97
N ASP A 310 8.48 -31.78 -8.02
CA ASP A 310 9.59 -32.70 -7.95
C ASP A 310 10.48 -32.53 -9.19
N VAL A 311 11.75 -32.93 -9.08
CA VAL A 311 12.75 -32.86 -10.17
C VAL A 311 12.29 -33.78 -11.31
N GLY A 312 11.48 -33.24 -12.23
CA GLY A 312 10.79 -34.01 -13.27
C GLY A 312 9.43 -33.45 -13.70
N GLY A 313 8.88 -32.44 -13.00
CA GLY A 313 7.75 -31.64 -13.49
C GLY A 313 6.37 -32.31 -13.45
N VAL A 314 6.24 -33.50 -12.86
CA VAL A 314 4.95 -34.16 -12.68
C VAL A 314 4.37 -33.77 -11.31
N LEU A 315 3.28 -33.01 -11.31
CA LEU A 315 2.50 -32.72 -10.11
C LEU A 315 1.74 -33.97 -9.69
N GLN A 316 2.09 -34.56 -8.55
CA GLN A 316 1.32 -35.64 -7.95
C GLN A 316 0.46 -35.09 -6.80
N PRO A 317 -0.79 -35.56 -6.64
CA PRO A 317 -1.63 -35.14 -5.53
C PRO A 317 -1.09 -35.70 -4.20
N TYR A 318 -1.13 -34.91 -3.12
CA TYR A 318 -0.66 -35.31 -1.79
C TYR A 318 -1.79 -35.41 -0.76
N ASN A 319 -1.55 -36.23 0.27
CA ASN A 319 -2.41 -36.27 1.45
C ASN A 319 -2.32 -34.95 2.22
N GLY A 320 -3.39 -34.59 2.92
CA GLY A 320 -3.34 -33.51 3.90
C GLY A 320 -2.45 -33.90 5.08
N GLU A 321 -1.67 -32.95 5.58
CA GLU A 321 -0.86 -33.18 6.78
C GLU A 321 -1.73 -33.20 8.03
N PRO A 322 -1.35 -33.94 9.08
CA PRO A 322 -2.06 -33.90 10.34
C PRO A 322 -1.89 -32.55 11.05
N GLY A 323 -2.89 -32.13 11.82
CA GLY A 323 -2.76 -31.04 12.79
C GLY A 323 -1.81 -31.42 13.93
N LYS A 324 -1.17 -30.43 14.55
CA LYS A 324 -0.26 -30.71 15.68
C LYS A 324 -1.05 -31.08 16.92
N SER A 325 -0.58 -32.10 17.64
CA SER A 325 -1.10 -32.41 18.98
C SER A 325 -0.45 -31.50 20.02
N LEU A 326 -1.26 -30.92 20.91
CA LEU A 326 -0.84 -29.91 21.88
C LEU A 326 -1.26 -30.27 23.31
N GLU A 327 -0.50 -29.77 24.27
CA GLU A 327 -0.87 -29.71 25.68
C GLU A 327 -0.95 -28.23 26.10
N LEU A 328 -2.04 -27.85 26.74
CA LEU A 328 -2.25 -26.54 27.35
C LEU A 328 -2.20 -26.69 28.86
N LYS A 329 -1.22 -26.07 29.50
CA LYS A 329 -1.14 -25.97 30.96
C LYS A 329 -1.59 -24.58 31.38
N ILE A 330 -2.65 -24.51 32.19
CA ILE A 330 -3.33 -23.27 32.55
C ILE A 330 -3.26 -23.09 34.07
N GLN A 331 -2.78 -21.93 34.51
CA GLN A 331 -2.70 -21.56 35.92
C GLN A 331 -3.25 -20.15 36.12
N LYS A 332 -3.99 -19.92 37.22
CA LYS A 332 -4.41 -18.58 37.61
C LYS A 332 -3.23 -17.82 38.20
N ALA A 333 -3.17 -16.53 37.92
CA ALA A 333 -2.18 -15.62 38.48
C ALA A 333 -2.77 -14.21 38.60
N THR A 334 -1.98 -13.28 39.13
CA THR A 334 -2.26 -11.85 39.09
C THR A 334 -1.10 -11.12 38.39
N THR A 335 -1.40 -10.00 37.76
CA THR A 335 -0.36 -9.08 37.28
C THR A 335 0.41 -8.48 38.46
N LYS A 336 1.73 -8.36 38.34
CA LYS A 336 2.61 -7.87 39.42
C LYS A 336 2.34 -6.42 39.83
N ASN A 337 1.98 -5.56 38.88
CA ASN A 337 1.84 -4.12 39.11
C ASN A 337 0.42 -3.67 39.40
N THR A 338 -0.59 -4.34 38.82
CA THR A 338 -2.00 -3.93 38.93
C THR A 338 -2.87 -4.91 39.72
N ASN A 339 -2.31 -6.06 40.13
CA ASN A 339 -3.03 -7.14 40.81
C ASN A 339 -4.29 -7.62 40.08
N LEU A 340 -4.35 -7.43 38.76
CA LEU A 340 -5.47 -7.88 37.94
C LEU A 340 -5.39 -9.40 37.76
N PRO A 341 -6.51 -10.13 37.90
CA PRO A 341 -6.51 -11.57 37.72
C PRO A 341 -6.31 -11.93 36.24
N ILE A 342 -5.40 -12.86 35.99
CA ILE A 342 -5.04 -13.34 34.65
C ILE A 342 -4.90 -14.87 34.65
N TYR A 343 -4.89 -15.44 33.46
CA TYR A 343 -4.44 -16.81 33.23
C TYR A 343 -3.05 -16.81 32.59
N LYS A 344 -2.15 -17.61 33.17
CA LYS A 344 -0.90 -18.02 32.56
C LYS A 344 -1.12 -19.32 31.82
N ILE A 345 -0.66 -19.39 30.58
CA ILE A 345 -0.88 -20.55 29.71
C ILE A 345 0.44 -20.92 29.05
N GLU A 346 0.84 -22.17 29.22
CA GLU A 346 1.96 -22.76 28.49
C GLU A 346 1.41 -23.72 27.44
N VAL A 347 1.79 -23.51 26.19
CA VAL A 347 1.42 -24.33 25.04
C VAL A 347 2.61 -25.21 24.70
N ILE A 348 2.41 -26.52 24.71
CA ILE A 348 3.47 -27.51 24.51
C ILE A 348 3.08 -28.38 23.32
N GLU A 349 4.01 -28.66 22.42
CA GLU A 349 3.81 -29.66 21.37
C GLU A 349 3.97 -31.06 21.97
N SER A 350 2.88 -31.84 22.02
CA SER A 350 2.82 -33.09 22.79
C SER A 350 3.83 -34.14 22.34
N LYS A 351 4.22 -34.14 21.06
CA LYS A 351 5.17 -35.11 20.50
C LYS A 351 6.61 -34.83 20.94
N THR A 352 6.99 -33.55 21.05
CA THR A 352 8.37 -33.15 21.30
C THR A 352 8.60 -32.68 22.74
N GLY A 353 7.52 -32.38 23.48
CA GLY A 353 7.58 -31.73 24.79
C GLY A 353 8.07 -30.29 24.72
N LYS A 354 8.21 -29.71 23.52
CA LYS A 354 8.72 -28.36 23.33
C LYS A 354 7.63 -27.34 23.65
N VAL A 355 7.96 -26.36 24.50
CA VAL A 355 7.12 -25.16 24.69
C VAL A 355 7.13 -24.35 23.40
N ILE A 356 5.95 -24.15 22.82
CA ILE A 356 5.78 -23.39 21.58
C ILE A 356 5.26 -21.99 21.82
N ASN A 357 4.52 -21.74 22.91
CA ASN A 357 4.04 -20.42 23.31
C ASN A 357 3.85 -20.34 24.83
N ARG A 358 4.05 -19.13 25.38
CA ARG A 358 3.67 -18.78 26.76
C ARG A 358 2.87 -17.50 26.75
N LEU A 359 1.69 -17.55 27.36
CA LEU A 359 0.68 -16.50 27.26
C LEU A 359 0.24 -16.03 28.65
N LYS A 360 0.05 -14.72 28.80
CA LYS A 360 -0.76 -14.11 29.85
C LYS A 360 -1.99 -13.51 29.19
N VAL A 361 -3.18 -13.84 29.69
CA VAL A 361 -4.46 -13.33 29.16
C VAL A 361 -5.39 -12.95 30.31
N SER A 362 -6.24 -11.94 30.10
CA SER A 362 -7.32 -11.63 31.04
C SER A 362 -8.28 -12.81 31.18
N GLN A 363 -9.00 -12.90 32.29
CA GLN A 363 -9.94 -14.01 32.52
C GLN A 363 -11.13 -14.03 31.54
N ASN A 364 -11.41 -12.91 30.88
CA ASN A 364 -12.50 -12.76 29.92
C ASN A 364 -12.09 -13.02 28.47
N THR A 365 -10.78 -13.20 28.21
CA THR A 365 -10.26 -13.42 26.86
C THR A 365 -10.58 -14.83 26.39
N ALA A 366 -11.25 -14.93 25.23
CA ALA A 366 -11.47 -16.21 24.57
C ALA A 366 -10.20 -16.71 23.88
N ILE A 367 -9.94 -18.01 24.01
CA ILE A 367 -8.78 -18.67 23.41
C ILE A 367 -9.25 -19.67 22.38
N ASN A 368 -8.85 -19.43 21.13
CA ASN A 368 -9.12 -20.31 20.01
C ASN A 368 -7.92 -21.21 19.78
N VAL A 369 -8.13 -22.51 19.83
CA VAL A 369 -7.09 -23.51 19.57
C VAL A 369 -7.49 -24.28 18.34
N ASP A 370 -6.73 -24.14 17.26
CA ASP A 370 -7.05 -24.76 15.98
C ASP A 370 -5.91 -25.67 15.52
N ILE A 371 -6.15 -26.96 15.69
CA ILE A 371 -5.25 -28.05 15.35
C ILE A 371 -5.91 -28.99 14.34
N THR A 372 -6.71 -28.40 13.44
CA THR A 372 -7.42 -29.11 12.37
C THR A 372 -6.43 -29.76 11.38
N GLY A 373 -6.75 -30.95 10.90
CA GLY A 373 -5.99 -31.61 9.83
C GLY A 373 -6.14 -30.91 8.48
N GLY A 374 -5.10 -30.98 7.64
CA GLY A 374 -5.13 -30.41 6.30
C GLY A 374 -6.01 -31.21 5.35
N PRO A 375 -6.66 -30.60 4.36
CA PRO A 375 -7.43 -31.33 3.35
C PRO A 375 -6.50 -32.12 2.41
N GLY A 376 -7.00 -33.27 1.94
CA GLY A 376 -6.37 -34.06 0.89
C GLY A 376 -6.61 -33.46 -0.49
N ASP A 377 -5.64 -33.63 -1.39
CA ASP A 377 -5.73 -33.08 -2.74
C ASP A 377 -6.69 -33.86 -3.64
N LYS A 378 -7.30 -33.16 -4.61
CA LYS A 378 -8.19 -33.78 -5.60
C LYS A 378 -7.35 -34.63 -6.56
N GLY A 379 -7.87 -35.80 -6.91
CA GLY A 379 -7.35 -36.60 -8.01
C GLY A 379 -7.45 -35.86 -9.35
N ALA A 380 -6.44 -36.00 -10.20
CA ALA A 380 -6.43 -35.41 -11.52
C ALA A 380 -7.41 -36.10 -12.47
N ASP A 381 -8.18 -35.29 -13.19
CA ASP A 381 -9.06 -35.79 -14.25
C ASP A 381 -8.22 -36.32 -15.43
N ARG A 382 -8.65 -37.43 -16.04
CA ARG A 382 -7.96 -38.07 -17.18
C ARG A 382 -9.00 -38.40 -18.25
N LYS A 383 -8.72 -38.08 -19.51
CA LYS A 383 -9.65 -38.31 -20.64
C LYS A 383 -9.33 -39.57 -21.44
N ASP A 384 -8.19 -40.17 -21.19
CA ASP A 384 -7.57 -41.24 -21.98
C ASP A 384 -7.34 -42.52 -21.15
N ARG A 385 -7.47 -42.43 -19.83
CA ARG A 385 -7.21 -43.52 -18.88
C ARG A 385 -7.95 -43.29 -17.57
N LYS A 386 -7.80 -44.23 -16.63
CA LYS A 386 -8.31 -44.08 -15.26
C LYS A 386 -7.78 -42.78 -14.64
N ALA A 387 -8.69 -41.99 -14.08
CA ALA A 387 -8.36 -40.77 -13.36
C ALA A 387 -7.68 -41.08 -12.03
N ASP A 388 -6.91 -40.11 -11.53
CA ASP A 388 -6.14 -40.31 -10.32
C ASP A 388 -7.09 -40.27 -9.11
N ASP A 389 -6.79 -41.07 -8.08
CA ASP A 389 -7.60 -41.10 -6.86
C ASP A 389 -7.38 -39.80 -6.05
N GLY A 390 -8.43 -39.38 -5.34
CA GLY A 390 -8.36 -38.30 -4.36
C GLY A 390 -7.54 -38.73 -3.15
N LYS A 391 -6.88 -37.77 -2.52
CA LYS A 391 -5.98 -38.04 -1.41
C LYS A 391 -6.67 -37.90 -0.07
N ASP A 392 -6.10 -38.54 0.93
CA ASP A 392 -6.67 -38.55 2.27
C ASP A 392 -6.50 -37.19 2.94
N GLY A 393 -7.50 -36.79 3.74
CA GLY A 393 -7.36 -35.67 4.66
C GLY A 393 -6.47 -36.04 5.84
N GLY A 394 -5.71 -35.07 6.33
CA GLY A 394 -4.90 -35.23 7.53
C GLY A 394 -5.77 -35.35 8.78
N SER A 395 -5.33 -36.09 9.78
CA SER A 395 -6.07 -36.16 11.06
C SER A 395 -5.94 -34.85 11.84
N GLY A 396 -6.95 -34.50 12.63
CA GLY A 396 -6.84 -33.44 13.63
C GLY A 396 -5.85 -33.82 14.73
N GLY A 397 -5.25 -32.82 15.37
CA GLY A 397 -4.37 -33.03 16.51
C GLY A 397 -5.12 -33.35 17.80
N ASP A 398 -4.51 -34.13 18.69
CA ASP A 398 -5.01 -34.33 20.04
C ASP A 398 -4.71 -33.11 20.91
N LEU A 399 -5.63 -32.79 21.83
CA LEU A 399 -5.47 -31.69 22.77
C LEU A 399 -5.61 -32.17 24.21
N VAL A 400 -4.59 -31.91 25.03
CA VAL A 400 -4.67 -32.05 26.49
C VAL A 400 -4.82 -30.67 27.11
N VAL A 401 -5.81 -30.49 27.98
CA VAL A 401 -6.03 -29.25 28.73
C VAL A 401 -5.86 -29.55 30.22
N ALA A 402 -4.71 -29.18 30.77
CA ALA A 402 -4.36 -29.34 32.18
C ALA A 402 -4.61 -28.02 32.92
N LYS A 403 -5.58 -27.99 33.85
CA LYS A 403 -5.96 -26.78 34.60
C LYS A 403 -5.56 -26.89 36.07
N GLY A 404 -5.01 -25.81 36.62
CA GLY A 404 -4.85 -25.65 38.07
C GLY A 404 -6.20 -25.67 38.79
N ALA A 405 -6.21 -26.11 40.06
CA ALA A 405 -7.44 -26.25 40.85
C ALA A 405 -8.22 -24.93 41.06
N ASP A 406 -7.51 -23.79 40.98
CA ASP A 406 -8.03 -22.44 41.17
C ASP A 406 -8.41 -21.73 39.86
N VAL A 407 -8.24 -22.40 38.72
CA VAL A 407 -8.64 -21.89 37.41
C VAL A 407 -10.16 -22.00 37.29
N GLY A 408 -10.83 -20.85 37.25
CA GLY A 408 -12.28 -20.78 37.05
C GLY A 408 -12.70 -21.08 35.61
N ASN A 409 -13.88 -20.59 35.23
CA ASN A 409 -14.37 -20.73 33.86
C ASN A 409 -13.46 -19.94 32.91
N ILE A 410 -12.84 -20.65 31.98
CA ILE A 410 -12.05 -20.09 30.88
C ILE A 410 -12.73 -20.47 29.57
N THR A 411 -12.90 -19.50 28.67
CA THR A 411 -13.51 -19.70 27.37
C THR A 411 -12.48 -20.26 26.39
N LEU A 412 -12.58 -21.56 26.11
CA LEU A 412 -11.75 -22.28 25.13
C LEU A 412 -12.61 -22.70 23.94
N ASN A 413 -12.29 -22.20 22.76
CA ASN A 413 -12.89 -22.64 21.50
C ASN A 413 -11.92 -23.60 20.81
N LEU A 414 -12.27 -24.87 20.75
CA LEU A 414 -11.35 -25.95 20.37
C LEU A 414 -11.76 -26.53 19.02
N PHE A 415 -10.85 -26.49 18.05
CA PHE A 415 -11.03 -27.05 16.71
C PHE A 415 -9.99 -28.15 16.49
N THR A 416 -10.42 -29.40 16.62
CA THR A 416 -9.59 -30.61 16.49
C THR A 416 -10.04 -31.49 15.32
N THR A 417 -10.77 -30.94 14.36
CA THR A 417 -11.40 -31.74 13.29
C THR A 417 -10.39 -32.33 12.32
N GLY A 418 -10.71 -33.49 11.75
CA GLY A 418 -9.99 -34.05 10.61
C GLY A 418 -10.16 -33.21 9.35
N GLY A 419 -9.13 -33.23 8.50
CA GLY A 419 -9.17 -32.64 7.17
C GLY A 419 -10.09 -33.41 6.24
N LYS A 420 -10.68 -32.72 5.27
CA LYS A 420 -11.56 -33.34 4.27
C LYS A 420 -10.75 -34.12 3.23
N ALA A 421 -11.30 -35.24 2.78
CA ALA A 421 -10.78 -36.00 1.66
C ALA A 421 -10.80 -35.19 0.36
N GLY A 422 -9.79 -35.44 -0.47
CA GLY A 422 -9.83 -35.09 -1.87
C GLY A 422 -10.84 -35.94 -2.64
N LYS A 423 -11.57 -35.32 -3.57
CA LYS A 423 -12.41 -36.07 -4.50
C LYS A 423 -11.53 -36.80 -5.52
N GLY A 424 -11.98 -37.95 -6.00
CA GLY A 424 -11.35 -38.61 -7.15
C GLY A 424 -11.49 -37.78 -8.42
N GLY A 425 -10.54 -37.95 -9.35
CA GLY A 425 -10.63 -37.33 -10.67
C GLY A 425 -11.69 -38.00 -11.56
N ASN A 426 -12.13 -37.29 -12.60
CA ASN A 426 -13.06 -37.80 -13.59
C ASN A 426 -12.31 -38.49 -14.75
N GLY A 427 -12.68 -39.74 -15.05
CA GLY A 427 -12.17 -40.53 -16.17
C GLY A 427 -13.00 -40.33 -17.46
N PRO A 428 -12.61 -40.98 -18.58
CA PRO A 428 -13.44 -41.02 -19.80
C PRO A 428 -14.81 -41.69 -19.59
N THR A 429 -14.95 -42.51 -18.55
CA THR A 429 -16.18 -43.23 -18.19
C THR A 429 -16.36 -43.24 -16.66
N THR A 430 -17.57 -43.50 -16.17
CA THR A 430 -17.84 -43.57 -14.73
C THR A 430 -17.02 -44.65 -14.00
N PHE A 431 -16.71 -45.76 -14.67
CA PHE A 431 -15.86 -46.85 -14.14
C PHE A 431 -14.36 -46.52 -14.13
N SER A 432 -13.96 -45.44 -14.80
CA SER A 432 -12.58 -44.96 -14.84
C SER A 432 -12.35 -43.70 -14.01
N ASN A 433 -13.34 -43.30 -13.21
CA ASN A 433 -13.14 -42.26 -12.20
C ASN A 433 -12.16 -42.73 -11.11
N GLY A 434 -11.42 -41.78 -10.54
CA GLY A 434 -10.65 -42.00 -9.33
C GLY A 434 -11.58 -42.19 -8.13
N ALA A 435 -11.15 -42.99 -7.18
CA ALA A 435 -11.81 -43.10 -5.89
C ALA A 435 -11.61 -41.80 -5.08
N PRO A 436 -12.58 -41.37 -4.26
CA PRO A 436 -12.33 -40.33 -3.28
C PRO A 436 -11.35 -40.84 -2.19
N GLY A 437 -10.59 -39.91 -1.62
CA GLY A 437 -9.79 -40.18 -0.42
C GLY A 437 -10.67 -40.37 0.82
N ARG A 438 -10.03 -40.59 1.96
CA ARG A 438 -10.67 -40.70 3.27
C ARG A 438 -10.57 -39.40 4.04
N ASP A 439 -11.66 -39.01 4.71
CA ASP A 439 -11.63 -37.90 5.66
C ASP A 439 -10.66 -38.27 6.81
N GLY A 440 -9.91 -37.28 7.27
CA GLY A 440 -9.08 -37.42 8.46
C GLY A 440 -9.94 -37.66 9.70
N ARG A 441 -9.37 -38.29 10.71
CA ARG A 441 -10.06 -38.45 12.01
C ARG A 441 -9.97 -37.16 12.81
N ASP A 442 -11.02 -36.87 13.57
CA ASP A 442 -10.99 -35.82 14.58
C ASP A 442 -10.03 -36.23 15.71
N GLY A 443 -9.30 -35.25 16.22
CA GLY A 443 -8.43 -35.40 17.38
C GLY A 443 -9.22 -35.37 18.68
N LYS A 444 -8.68 -36.02 19.71
CA LYS A 444 -9.31 -36.16 21.03
C LYS A 444 -8.98 -34.97 21.93
N ILE A 445 -9.98 -34.47 22.64
CA ILE A 445 -9.80 -33.49 23.72
C ILE A 445 -9.83 -34.24 25.06
N THR A 446 -8.79 -34.04 25.88
CA THR A 446 -8.68 -34.61 27.23
C THR A 446 -8.48 -33.50 28.24
N ASN A 447 -9.33 -33.42 29.26
CA ASN A 447 -9.19 -32.48 30.37
C ASN A 447 -8.53 -33.19 31.56
N THR A 448 -7.53 -32.56 32.17
CA THR A 448 -6.82 -33.10 33.34
C THR A 448 -6.57 -32.01 34.37
N SER A 449 -6.20 -32.42 35.59
CA SER A 449 -5.67 -31.49 36.60
C SER A 449 -4.19 -31.22 36.34
N LEU A 450 -3.79 -29.96 36.48
CA LEU A 450 -2.38 -29.59 36.40
C LEU A 450 -1.64 -30.09 37.63
N ALA A 451 -0.67 -30.99 37.43
CA ALA A 451 0.24 -31.44 38.48
C ALA A 451 1.43 -30.47 38.56
N GLY A 452 1.45 -29.60 39.58
CA GLY A 452 2.51 -28.61 39.80
C GLY A 452 2.23 -27.23 39.19
N GLY A 453 3.20 -26.30 39.32
CA GLY A 453 3.13 -24.97 38.74
C GLY A 453 3.67 -24.91 37.30
N LEU A 454 3.43 -23.81 36.60
CA LEU A 454 4.06 -23.56 35.29
C LEU A 454 5.54 -23.22 35.44
N ASN A 455 6.37 -23.69 34.51
CA ASN A 455 7.81 -23.43 34.51
C ASN A 455 8.14 -22.24 33.60
N TRP A 456 8.12 -21.02 34.16
CA TRP A 456 8.22 -19.75 33.45
C TRP A 456 9.54 -19.05 33.66
#